data_AF-A0A4R0YH69-F1
#
_entry.id   AF-A0A4R0YH69-F1
#
_cell.length_a   1.000
_cell.length_b   1.000
_cell.length_c   1.000
_cell.angle_alpha   90.00
_cell.angle_beta   90.00
_cell.angle_gamma   90.00
#
_symmetry.space_group_name_H-M   'P 1'
#
loop_
_entity.id
_entity.type
_entity.pdbx_description
1 polymer ?
#
loop_
_entity_poly.entity_id
_entity_poly.type
_entity_poly.pdbx_seq_one_letter_code
_entity_poly.pdbx_strand_id
1 'polypeptide(L)'
;MKIKRFVAPDMRQAMREVREEQGPDAVILSTRRLDDSVEIIAAVDYDEALVREAARSGEAIAPPEQRDAAITFDSSAVVPAPRIAPVAEPAVEAPLHPMVEQVALDTARMRAELGSLRELLESQMASLAWNDMQRRHPLRGRVMRDMARLGIEPDVARKLADELPDSLSPDQARYLPLGVLSRNLSITGYDIAVHGGVTALVGPTGVGKTTTIAKLAAKAVLRHGASKVALVSTDNYRIGAAAQLEHYGRLLGVRVFPAHDAESLREVLDVLRSRHVVLVDTAGVAGSDPRLTQQMNLLRQAGDLRICLVMAANAQAQSLDDTIRAYLPQHPQACILTKLDETPSLGGALSVLIRHRMPLDYTTDGQRVPEDITAADARVLVCRAAQALKGNAPPVDDGQMAERFGMALAGV
;
A
#
# COMPACT_ATOMS: atom_id res chain seq x y z
N MET A 1 9.95 25.24 28.08
CA MET A 1 10.60 23.91 27.97
C MET A 1 11.42 23.62 29.22
N LYS A 2 11.04 22.62 30.02
CA LYS A 2 11.85 22.09 31.14
C LYS A 2 12.21 20.64 30.85
N ILE A 3 13.37 20.42 30.23
CA ILE A 3 13.92 19.08 29.99
C ILE A 3 14.61 18.62 31.28
N LYS A 4 14.31 17.40 31.74
CA LYS A 4 15.02 16.77 32.86
C LYS A 4 15.46 15.36 32.52
N ARG A 5 16.60 14.98 33.10
CA ARG A 5 17.20 13.65 33.01
C ARG A 5 16.99 12.89 34.31
N PHE A 6 16.54 11.66 34.20
CA PHE A 6 16.28 10.71 35.29
C PHE A 6 17.16 9.48 35.08
N VAL A 7 17.76 8.94 36.14
CA VAL A 7 18.55 7.70 36.09
C VAL A 7 18.10 6.82 37.25
N ALA A 8 17.56 5.64 36.94
CA ALA A 8 17.07 4.71 37.94
C ALA A 8 17.53 3.27 37.66
N PRO A 9 17.58 2.38 38.67
CA PRO A 9 18.03 0.98 38.52
C PRO A 9 17.23 0.17 37.49
N ASP A 10 15.95 0.50 37.32
CA ASP A 10 15.07 -0.16 36.37
C ASP A 10 14.09 0.83 35.72
N MET A 11 13.55 0.44 34.56
CA MET A 11 12.60 1.25 33.79
C MET A 11 11.34 1.60 34.59
N ARG A 12 10.91 0.74 35.52
CA ARG A 12 9.68 0.94 36.28
C ARG A 12 9.86 2.04 37.33
N GLN A 13 11.02 2.11 37.97
CA GLN A 13 11.40 3.21 38.86
C GLN A 13 11.60 4.51 38.09
N ALA A 14 12.32 4.48 36.95
CA ALA A 14 12.55 5.67 36.13
C ALA A 14 11.23 6.31 35.66
N MET A 15 10.26 5.49 35.23
CA MET A 15 8.93 5.97 34.82
C MET A 15 8.09 6.51 35.98
N ARG A 16 8.28 5.98 37.20
CA ARG A 16 7.61 6.49 38.40
C ARG A 16 8.16 7.87 38.76
N GLU A 17 9.47 8.05 38.75
CA GLU A 17 10.13 9.33 39.01
C GLU A 17 9.74 10.40 37.99
N VAL A 18 9.70 10.05 36.69
CA VAL A 18 9.21 10.96 35.65
C VAL A 18 7.76 11.38 35.92
N ARG A 19 6.89 10.47 36.33
CA ARG A 19 5.46 10.76 36.56
C ARG A 19 5.21 11.55 37.84
N GLU A 20 6.01 11.32 38.88
CA GLU A 20 5.96 12.08 40.14
C GLU A 20 6.46 13.51 39.97
N GLU A 21 7.53 13.72 39.18
CA GLU A 21 8.18 15.02 39.08
C GLU A 21 7.69 15.88 37.91
N GLN A 22 7.36 15.26 36.77
CA GLN A 22 6.97 15.95 35.54
C GLN A 22 5.48 15.72 35.18
N GLY A 23 4.75 14.93 35.98
CA GLY A 23 3.32 14.68 35.79
C GLY A 23 3.00 13.59 34.74
N PRO A 24 1.71 13.24 34.58
CA PRO A 24 1.29 12.17 33.69
C PRO A 24 1.45 12.49 32.20
N ASP A 25 1.60 13.76 31.83
CA ASP A 25 1.64 14.26 30.45
C ASP A 25 3.09 14.48 29.93
N ALA A 26 4.10 14.02 30.67
CA ALA A 26 5.49 14.14 30.28
C ALA A 26 5.81 13.29 29.03
N VAL A 27 6.43 13.92 28.03
CA VAL A 27 6.89 13.23 26.81
C VAL A 27 8.33 12.78 26.98
N ILE A 28 8.59 11.50 26.73
CA ILE A 28 9.93 10.92 26.78
C ILE A 28 10.64 11.20 25.45
N LEU A 29 11.73 11.95 25.51
CA LEU A 29 12.54 12.32 24.36
C LEU A 29 13.59 11.26 24.03
N SER A 30 14.13 10.58 25.05
CA SER A 30 15.18 9.57 24.88
C SER A 30 15.21 8.59 26.06
N THR A 31 15.52 7.33 25.76
CA THR A 31 15.78 6.28 26.75
C THR A 31 17.07 5.57 26.42
N ARG A 32 18.00 5.47 27.37
CA ARG A 32 19.26 4.74 27.22
C ARG A 32 19.41 3.72 28.36
N ARG A 33 19.74 2.48 28.01
CA ARG A 33 20.10 1.45 29.00
C ARG A 33 21.61 1.53 29.27
N LEU A 34 21.98 1.58 30.54
CA LEU A 34 23.33 1.48 31.07
C LEU A 34 23.47 0.10 31.75
N ASP A 35 24.69 -0.32 32.07
CA ASP A 35 24.96 -1.68 32.54
C ASP A 35 24.10 -2.09 33.75
N ASP A 36 23.90 -1.20 34.72
CA ASP A 36 23.09 -1.44 35.94
C ASP A 36 21.94 -0.41 36.14
N SER A 37 21.59 0.40 35.13
CA SER A 37 20.54 1.42 35.25
C SER A 37 19.92 1.86 33.92
N VAL A 38 18.84 2.62 33.97
CA VAL A 38 18.14 3.21 32.83
C VAL A 38 18.13 4.72 32.97
N GLU A 39 18.58 5.41 31.93
CA GLU A 39 18.51 6.86 31.80
C GLU A 39 17.31 7.25 30.91
N ILE A 40 16.47 8.16 31.40
CA ILE A 40 15.31 8.72 30.67
C ILE A 40 15.42 10.24 30.65
N ILE A 41 15.23 10.84 29.47
CA ILE A 41 15.10 12.29 29.31
C ILE A 41 13.64 12.60 28.97
N ALA A 42 12.98 13.39 29.82
CA ALA A 42 11.58 13.76 29.67
C ALA A 42 11.37 15.29 29.70
N ALA A 43 10.38 15.77 28.94
CA ALA A 43 9.99 17.17 28.88
C ALA A 43 8.48 17.35 29.07
N VAL A 44 8.10 18.48 29.67
CA VAL A 44 6.70 18.96 29.82
C VAL A 44 6.53 20.21 28.96
N ASP A 45 5.32 20.39 28.41
CA ASP A 45 4.96 21.37 27.36
C ASP A 45 5.58 21.03 26.00
N TYR A 46 5.31 19.81 25.51
CA TYR A 46 5.57 19.42 24.13
C TYR A 46 4.48 20.03 23.24
N ASP A 47 4.67 21.28 22.84
CA ASP A 47 3.75 21.93 21.90
C ASP A 47 4.17 21.59 20.47
N GLU A 48 3.42 20.67 19.85
CA GLU A 48 3.63 20.17 18.50
C GLU A 48 3.52 21.31 17.44
N ALA A 49 2.87 22.42 17.80
CA ALA A 49 2.74 23.63 16.98
C ALA A 49 4.06 24.42 16.88
N LEU A 50 4.81 24.57 17.98
CA LEU A 50 6.07 25.33 18.01
C LEU A 50 7.21 24.60 17.27
N VAL A 51 7.18 23.26 17.23
CA VAL A 51 8.16 22.44 16.50
C VAL A 51 7.98 22.55 14.97
N ARG A 52 6.74 22.68 14.50
CA ARG A 52 6.45 22.91 13.07
C ARG A 52 6.85 24.30 12.59
N GLU A 53 6.81 25.27 13.47
CA GLU A 53 7.21 26.65 13.17
C GLU A 53 8.74 26.81 13.18
N ALA A 54 9.43 26.20 14.15
CA ALA A 54 10.89 26.15 14.20
C ALA A 54 11.53 25.29 13.08
N ALA A 55 10.85 24.25 12.59
CA ALA A 55 11.30 23.47 11.43
C ALA A 55 11.18 24.22 10.09
N ARG A 56 10.44 25.34 10.05
CA ARG A 56 10.33 26.23 8.87
C ARG A 56 11.32 27.40 8.92
N SER A 57 11.85 27.73 10.10
CA SER A 57 12.88 28.74 10.31
C SER A 57 14.17 28.06 10.77
N GLY A 58 14.99 27.61 9.82
CA GLY A 58 16.19 26.84 10.12
C GLY A 58 17.18 27.57 11.03
N GLU A 59 17.50 26.95 12.18
CA GLU A 59 18.74 27.14 12.92
C GLU A 59 19.21 25.79 13.47
N ALA A 60 20.46 25.44 13.17
CA ALA A 60 21.07 24.15 13.42
C ALA A 60 21.49 23.97 14.88
N ILE A 61 21.32 22.74 15.41
CA ILE A 61 21.99 22.29 16.63
C ILE A 61 22.74 21.00 16.31
N ALA A 62 24.06 21.03 16.48
CA ALA A 62 25.00 19.95 16.16
C ALA A 62 24.93 18.77 17.18
N PRO A 63 25.30 17.52 16.79
CA PRO A 63 25.42 16.40 17.71
C PRO A 63 26.82 16.34 18.39
N PRO A 64 26.94 15.77 19.60
CA PRO A 64 28.20 15.77 20.37
C PRO A 64 29.14 14.62 20.02
N GLU A 65 30.42 14.91 20.22
CA GLU A 65 31.61 14.07 20.02
C GLU A 65 31.60 12.76 20.83
N GLN A 66 32.09 11.68 20.20
CA GLN A 66 32.56 10.48 20.89
C GLN A 66 34.07 10.33 20.65
N ARG A 67 34.82 10.33 21.77
CA ARG A 67 36.21 9.89 21.87
C ARG A 67 36.23 8.40 22.21
N ASP A 68 37.06 7.63 21.53
CA ASP A 68 37.82 6.49 22.07
C ASP A 68 38.96 6.20 21.07
N ALA A 69 40.22 6.44 21.45
CA ALA A 69 41.12 5.56 22.21
C ALA A 69 41.98 4.71 21.25
N ALA A 70 43.25 5.09 21.18
CA ALA A 70 44.26 4.57 20.28
C ALA A 70 44.75 3.17 20.68
N ILE A 71 45.05 2.34 19.68
CA ILE A 71 45.92 1.17 19.80
C ILE A 71 47.14 1.42 18.91
N THR A 72 48.32 1.33 19.51
CA THR A 72 49.65 1.56 18.94
C THR A 72 50.34 0.25 18.54
N PHE A 73 51.49 0.41 17.86
CA PHE A 73 52.58 -0.52 17.50
C PHE A 73 52.50 -1.09 16.07
N ASP A 74 53.56 -1.14 15.26
CA ASP A 74 54.99 -0.91 15.46
C ASP A 74 55.66 -0.55 14.11
N SER A 75 56.77 0.18 14.15
CA SER A 75 57.54 0.66 13.00
C SER A 75 58.88 -0.06 12.94
N SER A 76 59.17 -0.80 11.87
CA SER A 76 60.55 -1.09 11.45
C SER A 76 60.68 -1.58 10.00
N ALA A 77 61.77 -1.13 9.37
CA ALA A 77 62.48 -1.71 8.21
C ALA A 77 62.09 -1.32 6.76
N VAL A 78 62.54 -0.12 6.37
CA VAL A 78 63.34 0.27 5.18
C VAL A 78 63.41 -0.67 3.95
N VAL A 79 63.01 -0.15 2.79
CA VAL A 79 63.71 -0.27 1.47
C VAL A 79 63.52 1.06 0.69
N PRO A 80 64.56 1.72 0.13
CA PRO A 80 64.37 2.96 -0.64
C PRO A 80 64.47 2.73 -2.16
N ALA A 81 63.47 3.20 -2.92
CA ALA A 81 63.55 3.69 -4.31
C ALA A 81 62.14 4.08 -4.82
N PRO A 82 61.98 4.95 -5.83
CA PRO A 82 62.61 6.24 -6.12
C PRO A 82 61.61 7.40 -5.89
N ARG A 83 62.10 8.65 -5.89
CA ARG A 83 61.28 9.86 -5.71
C ARG A 83 60.26 10.03 -6.86
N ILE A 84 58.97 10.04 -6.52
CA ILE A 84 57.90 10.63 -7.33
C ILE A 84 57.46 11.91 -6.62
N ALA A 85 57.39 13.02 -7.37
CA ALA A 85 56.97 14.32 -6.89
C ALA A 85 55.54 14.28 -6.32
N PRO A 86 55.23 15.06 -5.26
CA PRO A 86 53.92 15.05 -4.64
C PRO A 86 52.86 15.56 -5.62
N VAL A 87 51.85 14.71 -5.85
CA VAL A 87 50.58 15.06 -6.49
C VAL A 87 49.85 16.02 -5.57
N ALA A 88 49.38 17.12 -6.16
CA ALA A 88 48.73 18.23 -5.50
C ALA A 88 47.46 17.82 -4.73
N GLU A 89 47.23 18.52 -3.63
CA GLU A 89 46.03 18.52 -2.79
C GLU A 89 44.74 18.73 -3.62
N PRO A 90 43.58 18.22 -3.17
CA PRO A 90 42.32 18.42 -3.85
C PRO A 90 42.00 19.91 -3.91
N ALA A 91 41.80 20.40 -5.13
CA ALA A 91 41.41 21.76 -5.41
C ALA A 91 40.14 22.11 -4.63
N VAL A 92 40.24 23.15 -3.81
CA VAL A 92 39.11 23.93 -3.30
C VAL A 92 38.28 24.34 -4.51
N GLU A 93 37.04 23.83 -4.61
CA GLU A 93 36.08 24.33 -5.60
C GLU A 93 35.93 25.84 -5.39
N ALA A 94 36.32 26.60 -6.42
CA ALA A 94 36.19 28.04 -6.41
C ALA A 94 34.72 28.43 -6.22
N PRO A 95 34.41 29.47 -5.42
CA PRO A 95 33.05 29.98 -5.33
C PRO A 95 32.62 30.42 -6.73
N LEU A 96 31.49 29.88 -7.20
CA LEU A 96 30.85 30.35 -8.43
C LEU A 96 30.69 31.88 -8.34
N HIS A 97 31.11 32.59 -9.39
CA HIS A 97 30.99 34.05 -9.45
C HIS A 97 29.53 34.44 -9.14
N PRO A 98 29.25 35.42 -8.25
CA PRO A 98 27.89 35.70 -7.75
C PRO A 98 26.86 35.99 -8.86
N MET A 99 27.33 36.42 -10.03
CA MET A 99 26.51 36.64 -11.23
C MET A 99 26.02 35.34 -11.90
N VAL A 100 26.78 34.23 -11.83
CA VAL A 100 26.37 32.93 -12.39
C VAL A 100 25.34 32.26 -11.49
N GLU A 101 25.49 32.41 -10.16
CA GLU A 101 24.51 31.95 -9.18
C GLU A 101 23.18 32.72 -9.29
N GLN A 102 23.24 34.05 -9.48
CA GLN A 102 22.07 34.87 -9.75
C GLN A 102 21.34 34.47 -11.04
N VAL A 103 22.08 34.23 -12.14
CA VAL A 103 21.46 33.77 -13.41
C VAL A 103 20.82 32.38 -13.27
N ALA A 104 21.41 31.49 -12.48
CA ALA A 104 20.84 30.17 -12.18
C ALA A 104 19.55 30.28 -11.34
N LEU A 105 19.53 31.17 -10.35
CA LEU A 105 18.34 31.48 -9.55
C LEU A 105 17.24 32.14 -10.38
N ASP A 106 17.59 33.08 -11.26
CA ASP A 106 16.66 33.75 -12.17
C ASP A 106 16.07 32.76 -13.21
N THR A 107 16.89 31.85 -13.75
CA THR A 107 16.38 30.80 -14.64
C THR A 107 15.53 29.76 -13.90
N ALA A 108 15.84 29.44 -12.64
CA ALA A 108 14.97 28.60 -11.81
C ALA A 108 13.63 29.30 -11.54
N ARG A 109 13.64 30.60 -11.25
CA ARG A 109 12.45 31.42 -11.04
C ARG A 109 11.60 31.53 -12.31
N MET A 110 12.20 31.79 -13.47
CA MET A 110 11.49 31.79 -14.75
C MET A 110 10.88 30.42 -15.07
N ARG A 111 11.57 29.30 -14.76
CA ARG A 111 10.99 27.95 -14.93
C ARG A 111 9.79 27.73 -14.00
N ALA A 112 9.85 28.22 -12.77
CA ALA A 112 8.73 28.16 -11.83
C ALA A 112 7.54 29.01 -12.30
N GLU A 113 7.78 30.22 -12.80
CA GLU A 113 6.73 31.10 -13.37
C GLU A 113 6.13 30.54 -14.66
N LEU A 114 6.94 29.93 -15.53
CA LEU A 114 6.42 29.21 -16.70
C LEU A 114 5.62 27.97 -16.30
N GLY A 115 6.05 27.27 -15.24
CA GLY A 115 5.31 26.16 -14.65
C GLY A 115 3.93 26.60 -14.16
N SER A 116 3.86 27.69 -13.39
CA SER A 116 2.59 28.20 -12.87
C SER A 116 1.66 28.74 -13.96
N LEU A 117 2.20 29.39 -14.99
CA LEU A 117 1.43 29.79 -16.18
C LEU A 117 0.87 28.58 -16.91
N ARG A 118 1.68 27.51 -17.04
CA ARG A 118 1.24 26.26 -17.66
C ARG A 118 0.11 25.61 -16.87
N GLU A 119 0.25 25.50 -15.55
CA GLU A 119 -0.78 24.96 -14.66
C GLU A 119 -2.09 25.77 -14.75
N LEU A 120 -2.01 27.10 -14.79
CA LEU A 120 -3.18 27.96 -14.96
C LEU A 120 -3.86 27.73 -16.32
N LEU A 121 -3.09 27.65 -17.41
CA LEU A 121 -3.63 27.39 -18.75
C LEU A 121 -4.29 26.01 -18.82
N GLU A 122 -3.64 24.98 -18.28
CA GLU A 122 -4.20 23.62 -18.18
C GLU A 122 -5.53 23.63 -17.41
N SER A 123 -5.59 24.32 -16.26
CA SER A 123 -6.82 24.48 -15.45
C SER A 123 -7.95 25.21 -16.21
N GLN A 124 -7.63 26.27 -16.94
CA GLN A 124 -8.61 27.01 -17.75
C GLN A 124 -9.13 26.16 -18.91
N MET A 125 -8.23 25.44 -19.60
CA MET A 125 -8.61 24.53 -20.69
C MET A 125 -9.50 23.38 -20.19
N ALA A 126 -9.15 22.77 -19.05
CA ALA A 126 -9.95 21.73 -18.44
C ALA A 126 -11.37 22.21 -18.08
N SER A 127 -11.48 23.43 -17.53
CA SER A 127 -12.75 24.08 -17.22
C SER A 127 -13.60 24.33 -18.48
N LEU A 128 -12.98 24.80 -19.57
CA LEU A 128 -13.67 25.03 -20.84
C LEU A 128 -14.17 23.72 -21.45
N ALA A 129 -13.32 22.68 -21.48
CA ALA A 129 -13.68 21.36 -22.02
C ALA A 129 -14.86 20.73 -21.25
N TRP A 130 -14.83 20.82 -19.92
CA TRP A 130 -15.93 20.34 -19.07
C TRP A 130 -17.24 21.09 -19.35
N ASN A 131 -17.19 22.42 -19.40
CA ASN A 131 -18.36 23.26 -19.64
C ASN A 131 -18.98 23.06 -21.04
N ASP A 132 -18.15 22.93 -22.07
CA ASP A 132 -18.61 22.65 -23.43
C ASP A 132 -19.27 21.27 -23.54
N MET A 133 -18.67 20.24 -22.92
CA MET A 133 -19.24 18.89 -22.84
C MET A 133 -20.60 18.90 -22.14
N GLN A 134 -20.73 19.55 -20.98
CA GLN A 134 -22.01 19.64 -20.27
C GLN A 134 -23.11 20.31 -21.10
N ARG A 135 -22.76 21.36 -21.85
CA ARG A 135 -23.72 22.08 -22.71
C ARG A 135 -24.19 21.22 -23.88
N ARG A 136 -23.28 20.50 -24.53
CA ARG A 136 -23.61 19.64 -25.69
C ARG A 136 -24.30 18.33 -25.28
N HIS A 137 -23.86 17.72 -24.19
CA HIS A 137 -24.33 16.42 -23.72
C HIS A 137 -24.65 16.42 -22.21
N PRO A 138 -25.78 17.05 -21.77
CA PRO A 138 -26.12 17.19 -20.35
C PRO A 138 -26.19 15.85 -19.59
N LEU A 139 -26.70 14.80 -20.26
CA LEU A 139 -26.81 13.46 -19.66
C LEU A 139 -25.47 12.76 -19.52
N ARG A 140 -24.53 12.91 -20.46
CA ARG A 140 -23.16 12.43 -20.28
C ARG A 140 -22.46 13.18 -19.14
N GLY A 141 -22.65 14.49 -19.03
CA GLY A 141 -22.17 15.27 -17.88
C GLY A 141 -22.69 14.73 -16.55
N ARG A 142 -23.99 14.37 -16.47
CA ARG A 142 -24.55 13.70 -15.30
C ARG A 142 -23.88 12.35 -15.00
N VAL A 143 -23.71 11.50 -16.01
CA VAL A 143 -23.02 10.21 -15.85
C VAL A 143 -21.62 10.40 -15.27
N MET A 144 -20.85 11.35 -15.80
CA MET A 144 -19.50 11.63 -15.30
C MET A 144 -19.51 12.10 -13.84
N ARG A 145 -20.47 12.94 -13.43
CA ARG A 145 -20.66 13.33 -12.03
C ARG A 145 -21.02 12.12 -11.15
N ASP A 146 -21.88 11.23 -11.62
CA ASP A 146 -22.25 10.03 -10.89
C ASP A 146 -21.03 9.10 -10.75
N MET A 147 -20.23 8.90 -11.80
CA MET A 147 -18.95 8.16 -11.71
C MET A 147 -17.98 8.79 -10.70
N ALA A 148 -17.88 10.13 -10.67
CA ALA A 148 -17.06 10.84 -9.70
C ALA A 148 -17.50 10.59 -8.25
N ARG A 149 -18.83 10.58 -8.00
CA ARG A 149 -19.43 10.28 -6.69
C ARG A 149 -19.23 8.83 -6.27
N LEU A 150 -19.24 7.90 -7.23
CA LEU A 150 -18.88 6.50 -6.98
C LEU A 150 -17.40 6.33 -6.62
N GLY A 151 -16.57 7.37 -6.82
CA GLY A 151 -15.13 7.31 -6.64
C GLY A 151 -14.39 6.65 -7.80
N ILE A 152 -15.01 6.56 -8.99
CA ILE A 152 -14.37 6.00 -10.17
C ILE A 152 -13.30 6.99 -10.67
N GLU A 153 -12.14 6.45 -11.04
CA GLU A 153 -11.00 7.23 -11.51
C GLU A 153 -11.29 7.84 -12.90
N PRO A 154 -10.76 9.04 -13.22
CA PRO A 154 -11.11 9.78 -14.42
C PRO A 154 -10.85 9.03 -15.74
N ASP A 155 -9.74 8.31 -15.81
CA ASP A 155 -9.36 7.51 -16.98
C ASP A 155 -10.38 6.40 -17.26
N VAL A 156 -10.83 5.72 -16.21
CA VAL A 156 -11.83 4.66 -16.29
C VAL A 156 -13.21 5.24 -16.59
N ALA A 157 -13.61 6.31 -15.90
CA ALA A 157 -14.90 6.96 -16.13
C ALA A 157 -15.07 7.42 -17.58
N ARG A 158 -14.03 8.04 -18.16
CA ARG A 158 -14.02 8.45 -19.57
C ARG A 158 -14.20 7.24 -20.48
N LYS A 159 -13.40 6.19 -20.29
CA LYS A 159 -13.51 4.95 -21.08
C LYS A 159 -14.92 4.34 -21.01
N LEU A 160 -15.53 4.31 -19.82
CA LEU A 160 -16.90 3.79 -19.67
C LEU A 160 -17.94 4.72 -20.33
N ALA A 161 -17.72 6.03 -20.32
CA ALA A 161 -18.60 7.00 -20.97
C ALA A 161 -18.52 6.94 -22.50
N ASP A 162 -17.35 6.60 -23.06
CA ASP A 162 -17.13 6.40 -24.49
C ASP A 162 -17.86 5.13 -25.00
N GLU A 163 -18.09 4.14 -24.13
CA GLU A 163 -18.90 2.95 -24.44
C GLU A 163 -20.42 3.23 -24.45
N LEU A 164 -20.86 4.40 -23.97
CA LEU A 164 -22.28 4.77 -23.94
C LEU A 164 -22.73 5.36 -25.28
N PRO A 165 -23.98 5.11 -25.72
CA PRO A 165 -24.55 5.77 -26.89
C PRO A 165 -24.49 7.29 -26.80
N ASP A 166 -24.34 7.97 -27.94
CA ASP A 166 -24.29 9.44 -28.00
C ASP A 166 -25.58 10.13 -27.54
N SER A 167 -26.72 9.47 -27.79
CA SER A 167 -28.03 9.90 -27.30
C SER A 167 -28.50 8.96 -26.20
N LEU A 168 -28.60 9.49 -24.97
CA LEU A 168 -29.11 8.78 -23.81
C LEU A 168 -30.52 9.29 -23.50
N SER A 169 -31.41 8.39 -23.13
CA SER A 169 -32.60 8.75 -22.35
C SER A 169 -32.26 8.95 -20.86
N PRO A 170 -33.10 9.64 -20.08
CA PRO A 170 -32.89 9.79 -18.64
C PRO A 170 -32.74 8.47 -17.88
N ASP A 171 -33.50 7.45 -18.26
CA ASP A 171 -33.43 6.11 -17.66
C ASP A 171 -32.12 5.40 -18.03
N GLN A 172 -31.70 5.49 -19.30
CA GLN A 172 -30.42 4.94 -19.72
C GLN A 172 -29.26 5.63 -19.00
N ALA A 173 -29.28 6.96 -18.86
CA ALA A 173 -28.25 7.69 -18.13
C ALA A 173 -28.14 7.25 -16.66
N ARG A 174 -29.21 6.73 -16.06
CA ARG A 174 -29.22 6.23 -14.68
C ARG A 174 -28.68 4.81 -14.53
N TYR A 175 -29.06 3.89 -15.41
CA TYR A 175 -28.79 2.46 -15.22
C TYR A 175 -27.71 1.89 -16.15
N LEU A 176 -27.60 2.40 -17.37
CA LEU A 176 -26.66 1.88 -18.36
C LEU A 176 -25.19 2.01 -17.92
N PRO A 177 -24.73 3.14 -17.34
CA PRO A 177 -23.35 3.25 -16.87
C PRO A 177 -22.96 2.19 -15.83
N LEU A 178 -23.88 1.85 -14.92
CA LEU A 178 -23.67 0.80 -13.92
C LEU A 178 -23.54 -0.58 -14.60
N GLY A 179 -24.32 -0.84 -15.64
CA GLY A 179 -24.20 -2.04 -16.46
C GLY A 179 -22.87 -2.12 -17.21
N VAL A 180 -22.41 -1.00 -17.79
CA VAL A 180 -21.11 -0.89 -18.47
C VAL A 180 -19.95 -1.11 -17.49
N LEU A 181 -20.04 -0.52 -16.30
CA LEU A 181 -19.09 -0.73 -15.21
C LEU A 181 -19.04 -2.21 -14.79
N SER A 182 -20.20 -2.85 -14.57
CA SER A 182 -20.29 -4.26 -14.22
C SER A 182 -19.72 -5.18 -15.30
N ARG A 183 -19.91 -4.85 -16.58
CA ARG A 183 -19.39 -5.63 -17.71
C ARG A 183 -17.87 -5.54 -17.84
N ASN A 184 -17.29 -4.41 -17.47
CA ASN A 184 -15.85 -4.17 -17.55
C ASN A 184 -15.07 -4.82 -16.40
N LEU A 185 -15.74 -5.32 -15.35
CA LEU A 185 -15.10 -6.08 -14.28
C LEU A 185 -14.86 -7.53 -14.70
N SER A 186 -13.60 -7.96 -14.67
CA SER A 186 -13.21 -9.35 -14.92
C SER A 186 -13.49 -10.22 -13.69
N ILE A 187 -14.49 -11.09 -13.76
CA ILE A 187 -14.78 -12.10 -12.72
C ILE A 187 -14.39 -13.47 -13.25
N THR A 188 -13.64 -14.27 -12.47
CA THR A 188 -13.20 -15.60 -12.93
C THR A 188 -14.28 -16.66 -12.82
N GLY A 189 -15.12 -16.59 -11.79
CA GLY A 189 -16.00 -17.68 -11.37
C GLY A 189 -15.26 -18.89 -10.76
N TYR A 190 -13.95 -18.76 -10.50
CA TYR A 190 -13.15 -19.85 -9.92
C TYR A 190 -13.37 -19.93 -8.41
N ASP A 191 -14.13 -20.93 -7.96
CA ASP A 191 -14.27 -21.22 -6.53
C ASP A 191 -13.17 -22.21 -6.08
N ILE A 192 -12.14 -21.72 -5.39
CA ILE A 192 -11.04 -22.48 -4.79
C ILE A 192 -11.57 -23.64 -3.92
N ALA A 193 -12.63 -23.41 -3.15
CA ALA A 193 -13.21 -24.45 -2.31
C ALA A 193 -13.90 -25.55 -3.14
N VAL A 194 -14.28 -25.30 -4.39
CA VAL A 194 -14.88 -26.30 -5.30
C VAL A 194 -13.80 -26.99 -6.12
N HIS A 195 -13.00 -26.22 -6.85
CA HIS A 195 -12.03 -26.72 -7.82
C HIS A 195 -10.85 -27.43 -7.14
N GLY A 196 -10.46 -26.98 -5.94
CA GLY A 196 -9.31 -27.54 -5.23
C GLY A 196 -7.96 -27.10 -5.81
N GLY A 197 -6.95 -27.92 -5.56
CA GLY A 197 -5.56 -27.69 -5.93
C GLY A 197 -4.77 -26.91 -4.88
N VAL A 198 -3.57 -26.49 -5.27
CA VAL A 198 -2.66 -25.69 -4.44
C VAL A 198 -2.82 -24.22 -4.82
N THR A 199 -3.20 -23.37 -3.87
CA THR A 199 -3.32 -21.92 -4.09
C THR A 199 -2.51 -21.15 -3.05
N ALA A 200 -1.58 -20.30 -3.49
CA ALA A 200 -0.85 -19.37 -2.65
C ALA A 200 -1.50 -17.98 -2.68
N LEU A 201 -1.70 -17.39 -1.51
CA LEU A 201 -2.18 -16.02 -1.38
C LEU A 201 -0.99 -15.10 -1.17
N VAL A 202 -0.80 -14.15 -2.08
CA VAL A 202 0.31 -13.17 -2.04
C VAL A 202 -0.23 -11.75 -1.95
N GLY A 203 0.60 -10.78 -1.56
CA GLY A 203 0.19 -9.37 -1.47
C GLY A 203 0.81 -8.63 -0.28
N PRO A 204 0.59 -7.31 -0.18
CA PRO A 204 1.19 -6.47 0.85
C PRO A 204 0.85 -6.89 2.29
N THR A 205 1.53 -6.31 3.27
CA THR A 205 1.22 -6.52 4.70
C THR A 205 -0.17 -5.96 5.03
N GLY A 206 -0.86 -6.58 6.00
CA GLY A 206 -2.14 -6.05 6.51
C GLY A 206 -3.37 -6.16 5.60
N VAL A 207 -3.22 -6.64 4.35
CA VAL A 207 -4.34 -6.81 3.40
C VAL A 207 -5.27 -7.99 3.72
N GLY A 208 -4.96 -8.81 4.73
CA GLY A 208 -5.85 -9.87 5.22
C GLY A 208 -5.59 -11.28 4.66
N LYS A 209 -4.40 -11.58 4.11
CA LYS A 209 -4.04 -12.91 3.56
C LYS A 209 -4.37 -14.09 4.48
N THR A 210 -3.80 -14.12 5.69
CA THR A 210 -4.00 -15.20 6.67
C THR A 210 -5.47 -15.38 7.05
N THR A 211 -6.21 -14.28 7.26
CA THR A 211 -7.65 -14.34 7.57
C THR A 211 -8.45 -14.84 6.37
N THR A 212 -8.12 -14.42 5.15
CA THR A 212 -8.75 -14.91 3.92
C THR A 212 -8.49 -16.41 3.73
N ILE A 213 -7.28 -16.89 4.02
CA ILE A 213 -6.96 -18.33 4.03
C ILE A 213 -7.85 -19.07 5.02
N ALA A 214 -8.02 -18.56 6.24
CA ALA A 214 -8.89 -19.19 7.24
C ALA A 214 -10.35 -19.30 6.74
N LYS A 215 -10.88 -18.24 6.10
CA LYS A 215 -12.22 -18.25 5.50
C LYS A 215 -12.35 -19.27 4.37
N LEU A 216 -11.39 -19.30 3.44
CA LEU A 216 -11.36 -20.27 2.35
C LEU A 216 -11.22 -21.71 2.86
N ALA A 217 -10.36 -21.93 3.86
CA ALA A 217 -10.17 -23.22 4.51
C ALA A 217 -11.47 -23.70 5.15
N ALA A 218 -12.11 -22.85 5.96
CA ALA A 218 -13.38 -23.17 6.60
C ALA A 218 -14.48 -23.51 5.56
N LYS A 219 -14.57 -22.74 4.46
CA LYS A 219 -15.49 -23.05 3.34
C LYS A 219 -15.18 -24.40 2.68
N ALA A 220 -13.90 -24.73 2.49
CA ALA A 220 -13.48 -26.02 1.96
C ALA A 220 -13.74 -27.18 2.93
N VAL A 221 -13.53 -26.97 4.25
CA VAL A 221 -13.82 -27.96 5.31
C VAL A 221 -15.31 -28.27 5.36
N LEU A 222 -16.17 -27.25 5.31
CA LEU A 222 -17.63 -27.45 5.28
C LEU A 222 -18.09 -28.27 4.07
N ARG A 223 -17.35 -28.20 2.95
CA ARG A 223 -17.70 -28.89 1.70
C ARG A 223 -17.12 -30.30 1.59
N HIS A 224 -15.85 -30.49 1.98
CA HIS A 224 -15.08 -31.71 1.70
C HIS A 224 -14.60 -32.44 2.96
N GLY A 225 -14.78 -31.84 4.14
CA GLY A 225 -14.23 -32.32 5.40
C GLY A 225 -12.77 -31.92 5.63
N ALA A 226 -12.38 -31.81 6.90
CA ALA A 226 -11.05 -31.34 7.30
C ALA A 226 -9.89 -32.23 6.82
N SER A 227 -10.14 -33.53 6.60
CA SER A 227 -9.13 -34.45 6.06
C SER A 227 -8.72 -34.12 4.62
N LYS A 228 -9.54 -33.38 3.87
CA LYS A 228 -9.29 -32.99 2.48
C LYS A 228 -8.68 -31.61 2.32
N VAL A 229 -8.46 -30.88 3.42
CA VAL A 229 -7.87 -29.53 3.43
C VAL A 229 -6.53 -29.57 4.14
N ALA A 230 -5.56 -28.80 3.67
CA ALA A 230 -4.31 -28.54 4.38
C ALA A 230 -3.90 -27.08 4.21
N LEU A 231 -3.17 -26.59 5.21
CA LEU A 231 -2.63 -25.23 5.23
C LEU A 231 -1.12 -25.31 5.24
N VAL A 232 -0.45 -24.40 4.53
CA VAL A 232 1.00 -24.29 4.53
C VAL A 232 1.37 -22.86 4.89
N SER A 233 2.31 -22.66 5.82
CA SER A 233 2.84 -21.35 6.17
C SER A 233 4.24 -21.19 5.58
N THR A 234 4.45 -20.14 4.80
CA THR A 234 5.77 -19.67 4.35
C THR A 234 6.18 -18.34 4.99
N ASP A 235 5.33 -17.78 5.87
CA ASP A 235 5.63 -16.55 6.61
C ASP A 235 6.50 -16.87 7.84
N ASN A 236 7.82 -16.90 7.62
CA ASN A 236 8.81 -17.08 8.69
C ASN A 236 9.26 -15.76 9.35
N TYR A 237 8.86 -14.61 8.79
CA TYR A 237 9.44 -13.32 9.17
C TYR A 237 8.62 -12.63 10.25
N ARG A 238 7.31 -12.89 10.29
CA ARG A 238 6.41 -12.17 11.18
C ARG A 238 6.18 -12.98 12.46
N ILE A 239 6.73 -12.47 13.57
CA ILE A 239 6.52 -13.02 14.91
C ILE A 239 5.00 -13.15 15.15
N GLY A 240 4.53 -14.39 15.36
CA GLY A 240 3.13 -14.70 15.65
C GLY A 240 2.20 -14.93 14.44
N ALA A 241 2.64 -14.70 13.20
CA ALA A 241 1.79 -14.99 12.02
C ALA A 241 1.53 -16.49 11.86
N ALA A 242 2.58 -17.31 12.01
CA ALA A 242 2.45 -18.77 12.06
C ALA A 242 1.48 -19.22 13.18
N ALA A 243 1.56 -18.60 14.36
CA ALA A 243 0.66 -18.90 15.48
C ALA A 243 -0.81 -18.57 15.17
N GLN A 244 -1.07 -17.49 14.42
CA GLN A 244 -2.43 -17.15 13.98
C GLN A 244 -3.00 -18.20 13.03
N LEU A 245 -2.23 -18.62 12.03
CA LEU A 245 -2.69 -19.66 11.09
C LEU A 245 -2.86 -21.02 11.78
N GLU A 246 -1.94 -21.39 12.69
CA GLU A 246 -2.05 -22.59 13.53
C GLU A 246 -3.30 -22.57 14.42
N HIS A 247 -3.65 -21.41 14.98
CA HIS A 247 -4.88 -21.26 15.76
C HIS A 247 -6.12 -21.57 14.93
N TYR A 248 -6.23 -20.99 13.72
CA TYR A 248 -7.32 -21.33 12.79
C TYR A 248 -7.30 -22.80 12.38
N GLY A 249 -6.12 -23.36 12.09
CA GLY A 249 -5.97 -24.78 11.77
C GLY A 249 -6.52 -25.67 12.88
N ARG A 250 -6.21 -25.37 14.15
CA ARG A 250 -6.74 -26.10 15.30
C ARG A 250 -8.26 -26.01 15.41
N LEU A 251 -8.83 -24.81 15.25
CA LEU A 251 -10.29 -24.60 15.30
C LEU A 251 -11.03 -25.37 14.19
N LEU A 252 -10.42 -25.47 13.01
CA LEU A 252 -11.01 -26.13 11.83
C LEU A 252 -10.68 -27.62 11.74
N GLY A 253 -9.83 -28.16 12.63
CA GLY A 253 -9.30 -29.52 12.53
C GLY A 253 -8.38 -29.74 11.32
N VAL A 254 -7.79 -28.67 10.78
CA VAL A 254 -6.91 -28.68 9.61
C VAL A 254 -5.46 -28.56 10.05
N ARG A 255 -4.59 -29.43 9.52
CA ARG A 255 -3.15 -29.36 9.80
C ARG A 255 -2.49 -28.21 9.06
N VAL A 256 -1.61 -27.50 9.77
CA VAL A 256 -0.74 -26.46 9.22
C VAL A 256 0.68 -27.03 9.11
N PHE A 257 1.29 -26.85 7.94
CA PHE A 257 2.65 -27.31 7.66
C PHE A 257 3.56 -26.09 7.49
N PRO A 258 4.67 -25.98 8.24
CA PRO A 258 5.66 -24.95 7.96
C PRO A 258 6.49 -25.32 6.73
N ALA A 259 6.85 -24.32 5.92
CA ALA A 259 7.81 -24.45 4.83
C ALA A 259 8.69 -23.20 4.79
N HIS A 260 10.00 -23.37 4.75
CA HIS A 260 10.95 -22.28 4.97
C HIS A 260 11.67 -21.83 3.70
N ASP A 261 11.67 -22.67 2.68
CA ASP A 261 12.32 -22.48 1.39
C ASP A 261 11.57 -23.24 0.29
N ALA A 262 12.06 -23.17 -0.94
CA ALA A 262 11.41 -23.80 -2.08
C ALA A 262 11.43 -25.33 -2.02
N GLU A 263 12.48 -25.92 -1.42
CA GLU A 263 12.66 -27.36 -1.32
C GLU A 263 11.70 -27.94 -0.28
N SER A 264 11.68 -27.39 0.93
CA SER A 264 10.72 -27.77 1.98
C SER A 264 9.28 -27.54 1.55
N LEU A 265 8.97 -26.46 0.83
CA LEU A 265 7.62 -26.27 0.28
C LEU A 265 7.27 -27.37 -0.72
N ARG A 266 8.18 -27.74 -1.62
CA ARG A 266 7.97 -28.83 -2.59
C ARG A 266 7.70 -30.17 -1.89
N GLU A 267 8.50 -30.52 -0.90
CA GLU A 267 8.33 -31.75 -0.11
C GLU A 267 6.98 -31.78 0.60
N VAL A 268 6.58 -30.67 1.22
CA VAL A 268 5.26 -30.54 1.85
C VAL A 268 4.14 -30.70 0.82
N LEU A 269 4.23 -30.05 -0.35
CA LEU A 269 3.22 -30.18 -1.40
C LEU A 269 3.14 -31.61 -1.94
N ASP A 270 4.26 -32.33 -2.03
CA ASP A 270 4.29 -33.73 -2.45
C ASP A 270 3.55 -34.65 -1.46
N VAL A 271 3.75 -34.44 -0.16
CA VAL A 271 2.99 -35.16 0.89
C VAL A 271 1.49 -34.83 0.85
N LEU A 272 1.14 -33.62 0.41
CA LEU A 272 -0.23 -33.12 0.38
C LEU A 272 -0.98 -33.38 -0.94
N ARG A 273 -0.40 -34.10 -1.90
CA ARG A 273 -1.04 -34.45 -3.20
C ARG A 273 -2.42 -35.11 -3.07
N SER A 274 -2.68 -35.80 -1.96
CA SER A 274 -3.98 -36.47 -1.70
C SER A 274 -5.06 -35.54 -1.12
N ARG A 275 -4.70 -34.30 -0.76
CA ARG A 275 -5.63 -33.27 -0.28
C ARG A 275 -6.32 -32.62 -1.47
N HIS A 276 -7.60 -32.33 -1.31
CA HIS A 276 -8.36 -31.63 -2.34
C HIS A 276 -7.98 -30.16 -2.42
N VAL A 277 -7.78 -29.51 -1.25
CA VAL A 277 -7.45 -28.08 -1.15
C VAL A 277 -6.18 -27.93 -0.30
N VAL A 278 -5.19 -27.24 -0.86
CA VAL A 278 -3.99 -26.80 -0.13
C VAL A 278 -3.87 -25.29 -0.27
N LEU A 279 -3.88 -24.56 0.85
CA LEU A 279 -3.74 -23.11 0.87
C LEU A 279 -2.39 -22.72 1.45
N VAL A 280 -1.62 -21.93 0.72
CA VAL A 280 -0.29 -21.46 1.13
C VAL A 280 -0.39 -20.00 1.57
N ASP A 281 -0.10 -19.75 2.86
CA ASP A 281 0.05 -18.42 3.42
C ASP A 281 1.46 -17.90 3.21
N THR A 282 1.57 -16.65 2.78
CA THR A 282 2.85 -16.02 2.49
C THR A 282 3.02 -14.74 3.29
N ALA A 283 4.28 -14.38 3.55
CA ALA A 283 4.61 -13.11 4.19
C ALA A 283 4.04 -11.93 3.38
N GLY A 284 3.64 -10.86 4.06
CA GLY A 284 3.28 -9.62 3.38
C GLY A 284 4.52 -8.89 2.85
N VAL A 285 4.52 -8.58 1.57
CA VAL A 285 5.63 -7.89 0.91
C VAL A 285 5.11 -6.70 0.10
N ALA A 286 5.66 -5.52 0.37
CA ALA A 286 5.32 -4.31 -0.37
C ALA A 286 5.87 -4.40 -1.81
N GLY A 287 5.22 -3.73 -2.76
CA GLY A 287 5.62 -3.79 -4.18
C GLY A 287 7.03 -3.28 -4.47
N SER A 288 7.54 -2.35 -3.66
CA SER A 288 8.89 -1.79 -3.76
C SER A 288 9.96 -2.60 -3.03
N ASP A 289 9.58 -3.62 -2.26
CA ASP A 289 10.50 -4.42 -1.45
C ASP A 289 11.18 -5.48 -2.34
N PRO A 290 12.54 -5.52 -2.41
CA PRO A 290 13.28 -6.52 -3.19
C PRO A 290 12.93 -7.98 -2.84
N ARG A 291 12.44 -8.22 -1.61
CA ARG A 291 12.00 -9.55 -1.16
C ARG A 291 10.81 -10.08 -1.94
N LEU A 292 10.07 -9.24 -2.68
CA LEU A 292 8.94 -9.68 -3.50
C LEU A 292 9.43 -10.72 -4.51
N THR A 293 10.52 -10.42 -5.22
CA THR A 293 11.10 -11.34 -6.20
C THR A 293 11.56 -12.65 -5.54
N GLN A 294 12.13 -12.59 -4.33
CA GLN A 294 12.55 -13.78 -3.59
C GLN A 294 11.34 -14.66 -3.23
N GLN A 295 10.27 -14.08 -2.69
CA GLN A 295 9.04 -14.79 -2.36
C GLN A 295 8.43 -15.46 -3.59
N MET A 296 8.35 -14.75 -4.71
CA MET A 296 7.78 -15.32 -5.93
C MET A 296 8.65 -16.41 -6.54
N ASN A 297 9.98 -16.29 -6.45
CA ASN A 297 10.89 -17.36 -6.88
C ASN A 297 10.75 -18.62 -6.03
N LEU A 298 10.59 -18.48 -4.71
CA LEU A 298 10.31 -19.60 -3.83
C LEU A 298 9.05 -20.36 -4.27
N LEU A 299 7.96 -19.63 -4.50
CA LEU A 299 6.68 -20.23 -4.93
C LEU A 299 6.81 -20.94 -6.28
N ARG A 300 7.45 -20.32 -7.27
CA ARG A 300 7.65 -20.93 -8.60
C ARG A 300 8.51 -22.20 -8.56
N GLN A 301 9.56 -22.20 -7.74
CA GLN A 301 10.46 -23.34 -7.62
C GLN A 301 9.84 -24.51 -6.86
N ALA A 302 8.84 -24.25 -6.02
CA ALA A 302 8.18 -25.28 -5.23
C ALA A 302 7.26 -26.20 -6.06
N GLY A 303 6.75 -25.73 -7.20
CA GLY A 303 5.94 -26.56 -8.12
C GLY A 303 4.81 -25.79 -8.78
N ASP A 304 3.86 -26.53 -9.34
CA ASP A 304 2.67 -25.95 -9.96
C ASP A 304 1.67 -25.54 -8.87
N LEU A 305 1.44 -24.23 -8.76
CA LEU A 305 0.50 -23.64 -7.82
C LEU A 305 -0.17 -22.41 -8.42
N ARG A 306 -1.42 -22.17 -8.02
CA ARG A 306 -2.16 -20.97 -8.38
C ARG A 306 -1.73 -19.82 -7.47
N ILE A 307 -1.37 -18.68 -8.02
CA ILE A 307 -1.05 -17.45 -7.29
C ILE A 307 -2.28 -16.54 -7.31
N CYS A 308 -2.73 -16.15 -6.13
CA CYS A 308 -3.85 -15.23 -5.96
C CYS A 308 -3.40 -13.97 -5.21
N LEU A 309 -3.53 -12.80 -5.84
CA LEU A 309 -3.15 -11.52 -5.26
C LEU A 309 -4.24 -11.00 -4.32
N VAL A 310 -3.91 -10.77 -3.06
CA VAL A 310 -4.85 -10.20 -2.08
C VAL A 310 -4.61 -8.70 -1.96
N MET A 311 -5.69 -7.92 -2.11
CA MET A 311 -5.67 -6.46 -2.02
C MET A 311 -6.78 -5.98 -1.10
N ALA A 312 -6.55 -4.88 -0.38
CA ALA A 312 -7.54 -4.31 0.52
C ALA A 312 -8.33 -3.18 -0.17
N ALA A 313 -9.66 -3.27 -0.16
CA ALA A 313 -10.55 -2.29 -0.79
C ALA A 313 -10.52 -0.89 -0.16
N ASN A 314 -9.99 -0.76 1.06
CA ASN A 314 -9.82 0.51 1.75
C ASN A 314 -8.47 1.20 1.45
N ALA A 315 -7.61 0.59 0.63
CA ALA A 315 -6.41 1.25 0.13
C ALA A 315 -6.77 2.31 -0.92
N GLN A 316 -5.94 3.34 -1.03
CA GLN A 316 -6.07 4.35 -2.07
C GLN A 316 -5.86 3.73 -3.46
N ALA A 317 -6.52 4.29 -4.48
CA ALA A 317 -6.42 3.80 -5.85
C ALA A 317 -4.97 3.73 -6.35
N GLN A 318 -4.14 4.72 -6.02
CA GLN A 318 -2.72 4.73 -6.38
C GLN A 318 -1.95 3.55 -5.75
N SER A 319 -2.16 3.28 -4.46
CA SER A 319 -1.50 2.17 -3.77
C SER A 319 -1.92 0.80 -4.32
N LEU A 320 -3.18 0.66 -4.72
CA LEU A 320 -3.68 -0.53 -5.41
C LEU A 320 -3.05 -0.68 -6.80
N ASP A 321 -2.94 0.42 -7.55
CA ASP A 321 -2.29 0.45 -8.87
C ASP A 321 -0.82 0.03 -8.79
N ASP A 322 -0.06 0.60 -7.86
CA ASP A 322 1.34 0.27 -7.61
C ASP A 322 1.50 -1.21 -7.19
N THR A 323 0.57 -1.71 -6.36
CA THR A 323 0.55 -3.12 -5.97
C THR A 323 0.32 -4.02 -7.19
N ILE A 324 -0.68 -3.75 -8.02
CA ILE A 324 -0.90 -4.57 -9.21
C ILE A 324 0.31 -4.52 -10.13
N ARG A 325 0.89 -3.34 -10.40
CA ARG A 325 2.08 -3.21 -11.26
C ARG A 325 3.28 -4.02 -10.74
N ALA A 326 3.49 -4.06 -9.42
CA ALA A 326 4.58 -4.84 -8.84
C ALA A 326 4.36 -6.36 -8.94
N TYR A 327 3.11 -6.81 -8.80
CA TYR A 327 2.77 -8.24 -8.81
C TYR A 327 2.44 -8.79 -10.21
N LEU A 328 2.04 -7.96 -11.18
CA LEU A 328 1.66 -8.39 -12.54
C LEU A 328 2.77 -9.19 -13.27
N PRO A 329 4.07 -8.83 -13.18
CA PRO A 329 5.16 -9.63 -13.76
C PRO A 329 5.28 -11.04 -13.17
N GLN A 330 4.62 -11.28 -12.04
CA GLN A 330 4.60 -12.55 -11.35
C GLN A 330 3.41 -13.42 -11.77
N HIS A 331 2.61 -12.95 -12.73
CA HIS A 331 1.47 -13.63 -13.35
C HIS A 331 0.44 -14.20 -12.36
N PRO A 332 -0.08 -13.39 -11.40
CA PRO A 332 -1.20 -13.83 -10.57
C PRO A 332 -2.40 -14.17 -11.45
N GLN A 333 -3.02 -15.33 -11.22
CA GLN A 333 -4.16 -15.80 -12.02
C GLN A 333 -5.46 -15.06 -11.68
N ALA A 334 -5.54 -14.49 -10.48
CA ALA A 334 -6.65 -13.68 -10.02
C ALA A 334 -6.26 -12.87 -8.78
N CYS A 335 -7.20 -12.07 -8.30
CA CYS A 335 -7.11 -11.39 -7.02
C CYS A 335 -8.29 -11.71 -6.10
N ILE A 336 -8.12 -11.38 -4.82
CA ILE A 336 -9.16 -11.35 -3.80
C ILE A 336 -9.17 -9.94 -3.21
N LEU A 337 -10.33 -9.30 -3.27
CA LEU A 337 -10.52 -7.94 -2.74
C LEU A 337 -11.11 -8.02 -1.32
N THR A 338 -10.34 -7.62 -0.32
CA THR A 338 -10.71 -7.74 1.09
C THR A 338 -11.19 -6.41 1.68
N LYS A 339 -11.70 -6.45 2.91
CA LYS A 339 -12.06 -5.24 3.70
C LYS A 339 -13.08 -4.31 3.04
N LEU A 340 -14.07 -4.87 2.34
CA LEU A 340 -15.15 -4.07 1.74
C LEU A 340 -16.03 -3.38 2.80
N ASP A 341 -15.99 -3.83 4.04
CA ASP A 341 -16.64 -3.27 5.22
C ASP A 341 -15.89 -2.06 5.82
N GLU A 342 -14.60 -1.91 5.52
CA GLU A 342 -13.75 -0.83 6.05
C GLU A 342 -13.50 0.28 5.01
N THR A 343 -14.23 0.29 3.90
CA THR A 343 -14.02 1.28 2.83
C THR A 343 -15.24 2.20 2.64
N PRO A 344 -15.05 3.53 2.67
CA PRO A 344 -16.13 4.48 2.42
C PRO A 344 -16.54 4.53 0.95
N SER A 345 -15.67 4.08 0.02
CA SER A 345 -15.93 4.09 -1.41
C SER A 345 -15.17 2.98 -2.13
N LEU A 346 -15.87 2.22 -2.97
CA LEU A 346 -15.29 1.14 -3.77
C LEU A 346 -14.73 1.60 -5.12
N GLY A 347 -15.05 2.82 -5.58
CA GLY A 347 -14.77 3.23 -6.95
C GLY A 347 -13.29 3.17 -7.32
N GLY A 348 -12.39 3.54 -6.41
CA GLY A 348 -10.95 3.48 -6.65
C GLY A 348 -10.49 2.04 -6.91
N ALA A 349 -10.91 1.10 -6.06
CA ALA A 349 -10.60 -0.32 -6.23
C ALA A 349 -11.19 -0.90 -7.53
N LEU A 350 -12.45 -0.58 -7.85
CA LEU A 350 -13.08 -1.03 -9.10
C LEU A 350 -12.37 -0.46 -10.33
N SER A 351 -11.93 0.80 -10.27
CA SER A 351 -11.19 1.44 -11.35
C SER A 351 -9.87 0.73 -11.62
N VAL A 352 -9.12 0.41 -10.56
CA VAL A 352 -7.85 -0.31 -10.67
C VAL A 352 -8.05 -1.72 -11.24
N LEU A 353 -9.08 -2.45 -10.80
CA LEU A 353 -9.41 -3.77 -11.35
C LEU A 353 -9.73 -3.70 -12.86
N ILE A 354 -10.52 -2.71 -13.29
CA ILE A 354 -10.87 -2.51 -14.71
C ILE A 354 -9.66 -2.12 -15.53
N ARG A 355 -8.83 -1.20 -15.01
CA ARG A 355 -7.63 -0.67 -15.68
C ARG A 355 -6.65 -1.79 -16.03
N HIS A 356 -6.37 -2.68 -15.07
CA HIS A 356 -5.43 -3.79 -15.24
C HIS A 356 -6.09 -5.07 -15.75
N ARG A 357 -7.42 -5.07 -15.97
CA ARG A 357 -8.23 -6.26 -16.27
C ARG A 357 -7.98 -7.40 -15.29
N MET A 358 -7.66 -7.09 -14.04
CA MET A 358 -7.28 -8.06 -13.02
C MET A 358 -8.49 -8.93 -12.68
N PRO A 359 -8.45 -10.26 -12.93
CA PRO A 359 -9.57 -11.12 -12.62
C PRO A 359 -9.80 -11.23 -11.11
N LEU A 360 -11.06 -11.26 -10.68
CA LEU A 360 -11.43 -11.31 -9.27
C LEU A 360 -12.11 -12.66 -8.95
N ASP A 361 -11.58 -13.38 -7.96
CA ASP A 361 -12.12 -14.67 -7.49
C ASP A 361 -13.12 -14.45 -6.33
N TYR A 362 -12.73 -13.66 -5.33
CA TYR A 362 -13.52 -13.45 -4.10
C TYR A 362 -13.50 -12.02 -3.60
N THR A 363 -14.48 -11.71 -2.77
CA THR A 363 -14.55 -10.51 -1.95
C THR A 363 -14.78 -10.86 -0.48
N THR A 364 -14.27 -10.03 0.43
CA THR A 364 -14.56 -10.16 1.87
C THR A 364 -15.10 -8.86 2.44
N ASP A 365 -16.12 -8.93 3.28
CA ASP A 365 -16.80 -7.76 3.83
C ASP A 365 -17.13 -7.88 5.32
N GLY A 366 -16.18 -8.42 6.08
CA GLY A 366 -16.26 -8.51 7.53
C GLY A 366 -15.16 -9.41 8.11
N GLN A 367 -15.24 -9.69 9.41
CA GLN A 367 -14.21 -10.41 10.16
C GLN A 367 -14.56 -11.87 10.48
N ARG A 368 -15.81 -12.29 10.28
CA ARG A 368 -16.29 -13.63 10.64
C ARG A 368 -15.75 -14.70 9.69
N VAL A 369 -15.49 -15.87 10.26
CA VAL A 369 -14.96 -17.05 9.56
C VAL A 369 -15.96 -18.19 9.74
N PRO A 370 -16.55 -18.76 8.66
CA PRO A 370 -16.31 -18.50 7.23
C PRO A 370 -17.22 -17.45 6.58
N GLU A 371 -18.12 -16.80 7.31
CA GLU A 371 -19.29 -16.14 6.71
C GLU A 371 -18.96 -14.95 5.82
N ASP A 372 -17.93 -14.17 6.17
CA ASP A 372 -17.63 -12.90 5.50
C ASP A 372 -16.66 -13.09 4.32
N ILE A 373 -16.87 -14.12 3.48
CA ILE A 373 -16.23 -14.30 2.17
C ILE A 373 -17.26 -14.79 1.14
N THR A 374 -17.24 -14.17 -0.03
CA THR A 374 -18.16 -14.49 -1.12
C THR A 374 -17.40 -14.60 -2.43
N ALA A 375 -17.84 -15.51 -3.31
CA ALA A 375 -17.36 -15.51 -4.68
C ALA A 375 -17.70 -14.16 -5.31
N ALA A 376 -16.76 -13.59 -6.04
CA ALA A 376 -16.92 -12.25 -6.57
C ALA A 376 -18.07 -12.19 -7.59
N ASP A 377 -18.89 -11.16 -7.49
CA ASP A 377 -19.97 -10.87 -8.43
C ASP A 377 -19.92 -9.38 -8.79
N ALA A 378 -19.73 -9.10 -10.08
CA ALA A 378 -19.59 -7.73 -10.58
C ALA A 378 -20.84 -6.88 -10.32
N ARG A 379 -22.05 -7.47 -10.40
CA ARG A 379 -23.30 -6.75 -10.16
C ARG A 379 -23.42 -6.41 -8.69
N VAL A 380 -23.10 -7.33 -7.79
CA VAL A 380 -23.11 -7.08 -6.34
C VAL A 380 -22.15 -5.96 -5.97
N LEU A 381 -20.93 -5.97 -6.51
CA LEU A 381 -19.92 -4.92 -6.28
C LEU A 381 -20.38 -3.56 -6.79
N VAL A 382 -20.91 -3.50 -8.01
CA VAL A 382 -21.42 -2.24 -8.58
C VAL A 382 -22.65 -1.75 -7.83
N CYS A 383 -23.57 -2.63 -7.44
CA CYS A 383 -24.72 -2.26 -6.62
C CYS A 383 -24.29 -1.72 -5.24
N ARG A 384 -23.26 -2.30 -4.63
CA ARG A 384 -22.67 -1.82 -3.37
C ARG A 384 -22.04 -0.44 -3.56
N ALA A 385 -21.23 -0.25 -4.59
CA ALA A 385 -20.67 1.07 -4.92
C ALA A 385 -21.77 2.12 -5.17
N ALA A 386 -22.84 1.73 -5.88
CA ALA A 386 -23.98 2.60 -6.19
C ALA A 386 -24.80 3.04 -4.97
N GLN A 387 -24.58 2.47 -3.78
CA GLN A 387 -25.16 2.99 -2.55
C GLN A 387 -24.70 4.42 -2.27
N ALA A 388 -23.49 4.81 -2.69
CA ALA A 388 -22.98 6.18 -2.58
C ALA A 388 -23.86 7.21 -3.32
N LEU A 389 -24.57 6.80 -4.38
CA LEU A 389 -25.48 7.67 -5.14
C LEU A 389 -26.81 7.91 -4.44
N LYS A 390 -27.18 7.10 -3.45
CA LYS A 390 -28.44 7.24 -2.69
C LYS A 390 -28.31 8.20 -1.50
N GLY A 391 -27.09 8.48 -1.06
CA GLY A 391 -26.84 9.39 0.07
C GLY A 391 -27.03 10.85 -0.31
N ASN A 392 -27.36 11.69 0.68
CA ASN A 392 -27.41 13.16 0.56
C ASN A 392 -26.01 13.80 0.47
N ALA A 393 -25.02 13.09 -0.08
CA ALA A 393 -23.69 13.65 -0.27
C ALA A 393 -23.79 14.89 -1.18
N PRO A 394 -23.12 16.01 -0.83
CA PRO A 394 -23.16 17.21 -1.64
C PRO A 394 -22.71 16.88 -3.07
N PRO A 395 -23.32 17.51 -4.08
CA PRO A 395 -22.87 17.37 -5.46
C PRO A 395 -21.39 17.72 -5.57
N VAL A 396 -20.64 16.93 -6.35
CA VAL A 396 -19.28 17.28 -6.74
C VAL A 396 -19.34 18.61 -7.49
N ASP A 397 -18.58 19.58 -7.01
CA ASP A 397 -18.54 20.93 -7.58
C ASP A 397 -18.02 20.92 -9.02
N ASP A 398 -18.49 21.85 -9.85
CA ASP A 398 -18.08 21.91 -11.26
C ASP A 398 -16.59 22.22 -11.43
N GLY A 399 -15.96 22.96 -10.50
CA GLY A 399 -14.52 23.17 -10.47
C GLY A 399 -13.76 21.87 -10.21
N GLN A 400 -14.22 21.07 -9.24
CA GLN A 400 -13.64 19.73 -8.97
C GLN A 400 -13.85 18.77 -10.14
N MET A 401 -14.99 18.85 -10.83
CA MET A 401 -15.23 18.05 -12.03
C MET A 401 -14.33 18.47 -13.19
N ALA A 402 -14.10 19.77 -13.38
CA ALA A 402 -13.17 20.28 -14.38
C ALA A 402 -11.73 19.83 -14.09
N GLU A 403 -11.28 19.92 -12.85
CA GLU A 403 -9.94 19.45 -12.46
C GLU A 403 -9.79 17.94 -12.65
N ARG A 404 -10.78 17.16 -12.20
CA ARG A 404 -10.72 15.69 -12.27
C ARG A 404 -10.88 15.13 -13.68
N PHE A 405 -11.80 15.67 -14.48
CA PHE A 405 -12.18 15.08 -15.78
C PHE A 405 -11.90 15.99 -16.98
N GLY A 406 -11.77 17.30 -16.78
CA GLY A 406 -11.60 18.28 -17.86
C GLY A 406 -10.32 18.05 -18.66
N MET A 407 -9.20 17.71 -18.02
CA MET A 407 -7.95 17.35 -18.73
C MET A 407 -8.14 16.11 -19.61
N ALA A 408 -8.75 15.06 -19.05
CA ALA A 408 -9.05 13.84 -19.79
C ALA A 408 -10.00 14.09 -20.98
N LEU A 409 -10.92 15.05 -20.86
CA LEU A 409 -11.82 15.45 -21.96
C LEU A 409 -11.13 16.35 -22.99
N ALA A 410 -10.16 17.16 -22.58
CA ALA A 410 -9.37 18.01 -23.47
C ALA A 410 -8.39 17.22 -24.35
N GLY A 411 -8.19 15.92 -24.06
CA GLY A 411 -7.29 15.05 -24.83
C GLY A 411 -5.80 15.34 -24.58
N VAL A 412 -5.49 15.99 -23.45
CA VAL A 412 -4.14 16.33 -23.00
C VAL A 412 -3.67 15.34 -21.94
#